data_AF-A0A7S4B0Y3-F1
#
_entry.id   AF-A0A7S4B0Y3-F1
#
_cell.length_a   1.000
_cell.length_b   1.000
_cell.length_c   1.000
_cell.angle_alpha   90.00
_cell.angle_beta   90.00
_cell.angle_gamma   90.00
#
_symmetry.space_group_name_H-M   'P 1'
#
loop_
_entity.id
_entity.type
_entity.pdbx_description
1 polymer ?
#
loop_
_entity_poly.entity_id
_entity_poly.type
_entity_poly.pdbx_seq_one_letter_code
_entity_poly.pdbx_strand_id
1 'polypeptide(L)'
;LILRGAATSMAASHAWNDAEYVNRSFGHMVVRVEPAREDRRARHDVLQMELSEFLWRSANGEELYVVSTVPHLMTADLQVPPFLLCGRSNKVEKRAGGARATSGSKTDELASAPPRWATPIDELGLWISQTPTSSQIHYDQTNILNCLLVGDKQWVFIDTRSEHDKLPWAEGRIRGVSANTPLYSGSDFVDLDPLAIDVTAHARLRGLK
;
A
#
# COMPACT_ATOMS: atom_id res chain seq x y z
N LEU A 1 5.68 -3.63 -13.62
CA LEU A 1 7.03 -3.05 -13.82
C LEU A 1 7.87 -3.36 -12.59
N ILE A 2 9.14 -3.75 -12.74
CA ILE A 2 10.06 -3.94 -11.61
C ILE A 2 11.26 -3.03 -11.83
N LEU A 3 11.56 -2.18 -10.84
CA LEU A 3 12.70 -1.28 -10.87
C LEU A 3 13.83 -1.85 -10.00
N ARG A 4 14.89 -2.33 -10.63
CA ARG A 4 16.05 -2.91 -9.93
C ARG A 4 17.01 -1.78 -9.54
N GLY A 5 17.50 -1.80 -8.30
CA GLY A 5 18.46 -0.81 -7.80
C GLY A 5 17.87 0.57 -7.43
N ALA A 6 16.55 0.75 -7.52
CA ALA A 6 15.93 2.07 -7.30
C ALA A 6 15.94 2.54 -5.83
N ALA A 7 16.08 1.61 -4.87
CA ALA A 7 16.10 1.91 -3.44
C ALA A 7 17.49 1.76 -2.78
N THR A 8 18.52 1.37 -3.54
CA THR A 8 19.85 1.04 -2.96
C THR A 8 20.59 2.25 -2.41
N SER A 9 20.15 3.48 -2.74
CA SER A 9 20.69 4.71 -2.16
C SER A 9 20.07 5.07 -0.81
N MET A 10 18.98 4.41 -0.41
CA MET A 10 18.31 4.67 0.87
C MET A 10 19.11 4.03 2.00
N ALA A 11 19.31 4.76 3.11
CA ALA A 11 19.96 4.20 4.29
C ALA A 11 19.18 2.98 4.82
N ALA A 12 17.86 3.03 4.71
CA ALA A 12 16.96 1.94 5.08
C ALA A 12 17.28 0.61 4.35
N SER A 13 17.76 0.66 3.09
CA SER A 13 18.08 -0.55 2.32
C SER A 13 19.28 -1.33 2.85
N HIS A 14 20.09 -0.71 3.72
CA HIS A 14 21.27 -1.34 4.33
C HIS A 14 21.13 -1.48 5.84
N ALA A 15 20.59 -0.45 6.51
CA ALA A 15 20.55 -0.38 7.96
C ALA A 15 19.38 -1.14 8.58
N TRP A 16 18.24 -1.27 7.89
CA TRP A 16 17.03 -1.86 8.50
C TRP A 16 17.05 -3.40 8.54
N ASN A 17 18.07 -4.05 7.97
CA ASN A 17 18.29 -5.48 8.14
C ASN A 17 18.92 -5.82 9.51
N ASP A 18 19.43 -4.82 10.23
CA ASP A 18 19.95 -4.98 11.58
C ASP A 18 18.84 -4.67 12.61
N ALA A 19 18.31 -5.74 13.23
CA ALA A 19 17.26 -5.62 14.24
C ALA A 19 17.70 -4.81 15.47
N GLU A 20 18.99 -4.84 15.84
CA GLU A 20 19.52 -4.04 16.95
C GLU A 20 19.51 -2.56 16.59
N TYR A 21 19.94 -2.21 15.38
CA TYR A 21 19.85 -0.84 14.85
C TYR A 21 18.41 -0.35 14.85
N VAL A 22 17.47 -1.13 14.28
CA VAL A 22 16.06 -0.74 14.20
C VAL A 22 15.47 -0.54 15.60
N ASN A 23 15.74 -1.45 16.54
CA ASN A 23 15.24 -1.34 17.89
C ASN A 23 15.85 -0.12 18.64
N ARG A 24 17.16 0.09 18.53
CA ARG A 24 17.85 1.22 19.17
C ARG A 24 17.40 2.57 18.61
N SER A 25 17.22 2.68 17.29
CA SER A 25 16.89 3.94 16.62
C SER A 25 15.39 4.24 16.66
N PHE A 26 14.54 3.22 16.53
CA PHE A 26 13.11 3.37 16.26
C PHE A 26 12.21 2.54 17.18
N GLY A 27 12.76 1.76 18.12
CA GLY A 27 11.97 0.86 18.99
C GLY A 27 10.86 1.58 19.76
N HIS A 28 11.08 2.84 20.14
CA HIS A 28 10.11 3.68 20.85
C HIS A 28 8.99 4.26 19.95
N MET A 29 9.03 4.02 18.64
CA MET A 29 7.95 4.44 17.72
C MET A 29 6.73 3.56 17.95
N VAL A 30 5.55 4.17 18.02
CA VAL A 30 4.29 3.44 18.03
C VAL A 30 3.91 3.09 16.60
N VAL A 31 3.62 1.80 16.36
CA VAL A 31 3.21 1.26 15.07
C VAL A 31 1.87 0.55 15.18
N ARG A 32 1.10 0.57 14.08
CA ARG A 32 -0.10 -0.26 13.95
C ARG A 32 0.30 -1.68 13.55
N VAL A 33 -0.28 -2.65 14.23
CA VAL A 33 -0.02 -4.08 14.09
C VAL A 33 -1.32 -4.81 13.79
N GLU A 34 -1.23 -5.82 12.94
CA GLU A 34 -2.31 -6.71 12.55
C GLU A 34 -1.85 -8.17 12.67
N PRO A 35 -2.77 -9.15 12.68
CA PRO A 35 -2.42 -10.55 12.52
C PRO A 35 -1.62 -10.80 11.23
N ALA A 36 -0.69 -11.77 11.25
CA ALA A 36 0.14 -12.10 10.09
C ALA A 36 -0.65 -12.49 8.83
N ARG A 37 -1.85 -13.03 9.01
CA ARG A 37 -2.78 -13.36 7.93
C ARG A 37 -3.90 -12.35 7.92
N GLU A 38 -3.95 -11.55 6.86
CA GLU A 38 -4.99 -10.55 6.68
C GLU A 38 -6.35 -11.24 6.48
N ASP A 39 -7.34 -10.81 7.27
CA ASP A 39 -8.74 -11.17 7.10
C ASP A 39 -9.58 -9.90 7.25
N ARG A 40 -10.03 -9.34 6.12
CA ARG A 40 -10.84 -8.10 6.11
C ARG A 40 -12.28 -8.29 6.56
N ARG A 41 -12.75 -9.53 6.73
CA ARG A 41 -14.08 -9.80 7.30
C ARG A 41 -14.04 -9.93 8.81
N ALA A 42 -12.94 -10.43 9.35
CA ALA A 42 -12.73 -10.50 10.77
C ALA A 42 -12.64 -9.08 11.36
N ARG A 43 -13.44 -8.83 12.40
CA ARG A 43 -13.31 -7.61 13.18
C ARG A 43 -12.11 -7.79 14.09
N HIS A 44 -11.01 -7.13 13.73
CA HIS A 44 -9.85 -7.01 14.59
C HIS A 44 -9.85 -5.62 15.22
N ASP A 45 -9.64 -5.56 16.53
CA ASP A 45 -9.33 -4.30 17.18
C ASP A 45 -7.99 -3.78 16.62
N VAL A 46 -7.90 -2.48 16.40
CA VAL A 46 -6.65 -1.86 15.95
C VAL A 46 -5.63 -1.99 17.06
N LEU A 47 -4.66 -2.88 16.87
CA LEU A 47 -3.57 -3.05 17.81
C LEU A 47 -2.48 -2.02 17.49
N GLN A 48 -2.08 -1.26 18.52
CA GLN A 48 -0.93 -0.37 18.46
C GLN A 48 0.02 -0.75 19.58
N MET A 49 1.31 -0.76 19.28
CA MET A 49 2.37 -1.03 20.25
C MET A 49 3.65 -0.33 19.84
N GLU A 50 4.61 -0.27 20.75
CA GLU A 50 5.97 0.14 20.40
C GLU A 50 6.60 -0.86 19.43
N LEU A 51 7.42 -0.36 18.49
CA LEU A 51 8.14 -1.22 17.55
C LEU A 51 9.07 -2.19 18.30
N SER A 52 9.63 -1.79 19.44
CA SER A 52 10.42 -2.63 20.34
C SER A 52 9.63 -3.84 20.85
N GLU A 53 8.39 -3.62 21.29
CA GLU A 53 7.46 -4.65 21.74
C GLU A 53 7.11 -5.59 20.57
N PHE A 54 6.77 -5.04 19.40
CA PHE A 54 6.49 -5.81 18.21
C PHE A 54 7.66 -6.75 17.84
N LEU A 55 8.89 -6.22 17.82
CA LEU A 55 10.10 -6.99 17.50
C LEU A 55 10.32 -8.09 18.53
N TRP A 56 10.12 -7.80 19.81
CA TRP A 56 10.26 -8.81 20.87
C TRP A 56 9.21 -9.91 20.75
N ARG A 57 7.92 -9.56 20.57
CA ARG A 57 6.82 -10.54 20.46
C ARG A 57 6.97 -11.43 19.23
N SER A 58 7.32 -10.84 18.09
CA SER A 58 7.55 -11.57 16.85
C SER A 58 8.75 -12.52 16.95
N ALA A 59 9.83 -12.11 17.61
CA ALA A 59 10.99 -12.96 17.88
C ALA A 59 10.66 -14.13 18.83
N ASN A 60 9.61 -14.00 19.65
CA ASN A 60 9.11 -15.04 20.54
C ASN A 60 7.97 -15.88 19.93
N GLY A 61 7.78 -15.79 18.60
CA GLY A 61 6.89 -16.68 17.85
C GLY A 61 5.47 -16.17 17.66
N GLU A 62 5.17 -14.93 18.02
CA GLU A 62 3.87 -14.34 17.70
C GLU A 62 3.77 -14.00 16.20
N GLU A 63 2.67 -14.42 15.58
CA GLU A 63 2.37 -14.19 14.16
C GLU A 63 1.78 -12.78 13.96
N LEU A 64 2.65 -11.77 13.96
CA LEU A 64 2.30 -10.36 13.84
C LEU A 64 2.82 -9.73 12.56
N TYR A 65 2.13 -8.69 12.10
CA TYR A 65 2.48 -7.91 10.93
C TYR A 65 2.30 -6.42 11.19
N VAL A 66 3.37 -5.64 11.07
CA VAL A 66 3.24 -4.18 11.07
C VAL A 66 2.59 -3.75 9.77
N VAL A 67 1.49 -2.99 9.87
CA VAL A 67 0.79 -2.35 8.76
C VAL A 67 0.47 -0.92 9.18
N SER A 68 1.47 -0.05 9.06
CA SER A 68 1.43 1.32 9.58
C SER A 68 1.85 2.33 8.54
N THR A 69 1.62 3.62 8.78
CA THR A 69 2.31 4.68 8.04
C THR A 69 3.74 4.78 8.57
N VAL A 70 4.69 5.18 7.72
CA VAL A 70 6.07 5.37 8.17
C VAL A 70 6.12 6.50 9.22
N PRO A 71 6.59 6.22 10.45
CA PRO A 71 6.78 7.26 11.46
C PRO A 71 7.75 8.34 10.98
N HIS A 72 7.50 9.60 11.36
CA HIS A 72 8.26 10.75 10.85
C HIS A 72 9.79 10.57 11.00
N LEU A 73 10.27 10.07 12.13
CA LEU A 73 11.71 9.87 12.37
C LEU A 73 12.34 8.80 11.46
N MET A 74 11.56 7.80 11.03
CA MET A 74 12.03 6.78 10.09
C MET A 74 12.14 7.33 8.66
N THR A 75 11.47 8.42 8.33
CA THR A 75 11.56 9.03 6.98
C THR A 75 12.95 9.55 6.65
N ALA A 76 13.80 9.82 7.65
CA ALA A 76 15.17 10.25 7.46
C ALA A 76 16.03 9.21 6.69
N ASP A 77 15.67 7.93 6.79
CA ASP A 77 16.39 6.84 6.12
C ASP A 77 15.85 6.55 4.72
N LEU A 78 14.78 7.22 4.31
CA LEU A 78 14.07 7.01 3.06
C LEU A 78 14.31 8.14 2.08
N GLN A 79 14.26 7.81 0.79
CA GLN A 79 14.31 8.79 -0.29
C GLN A 79 13.10 8.58 -1.17
N VAL A 80 12.45 9.66 -1.62
CA VAL A 80 11.43 9.55 -2.65
C VAL A 80 12.15 9.33 -3.99
N PRO A 81 11.94 8.20 -4.69
CA PRO A 81 12.58 7.98 -5.96
C PRO A 81 12.23 9.10 -6.96
N PRO A 82 13.21 9.68 -7.69
CA PRO A 82 12.98 10.86 -8.51
C PRO A 82 11.86 10.72 -9.55
N PHE A 83 11.63 9.51 -10.07
CA PHE A 83 10.55 9.26 -11.03
C PHE A 83 9.14 9.46 -10.44
N LEU A 84 8.97 9.34 -9.12
CA LEU A 84 7.69 9.66 -8.46
C LEU A 84 7.43 11.17 -8.44
N LEU A 85 8.47 11.99 -8.51
CA LEU A 85 8.33 13.44 -8.55
C LEU A 85 7.83 13.95 -9.91
N CYS A 86 7.77 13.08 -10.93
CA CYS A 86 7.26 13.39 -12.25
C CYS A 86 5.82 12.88 -12.40
N GLY A 87 4.86 13.76 -12.68
CA GLY A 87 3.50 13.35 -13.01
C GLY A 87 2.50 14.49 -12.96
N ARG A 88 1.40 14.38 -13.73
CA ARG A 88 0.34 15.40 -13.73
C ARG A 88 -0.65 15.12 -12.60
N SER A 89 -0.78 16.07 -11.67
CA SER A 89 -1.83 15.98 -10.64
C SER A 89 -3.21 16.31 -11.21
N ASN A 90 -4.01 15.29 -11.50
CA ASN A 90 -5.41 15.45 -11.93
C ASN A 90 -6.32 15.99 -10.79
N LYS A 91 -5.87 15.93 -9.52
CA LYS A 91 -6.59 16.50 -8.37
C LYS A 91 -6.68 18.03 -8.46
N VAL A 92 -5.69 18.70 -9.05
CA VAL A 92 -5.72 20.15 -9.32
C VAL A 92 -6.80 20.49 -10.35
N GLU A 93 -7.02 19.61 -11.34
CA GLU A 93 -7.97 19.84 -12.42
C GLU A 93 -9.43 19.70 -11.95
N LYS A 94 -9.72 18.74 -11.06
CA LYS A 94 -11.06 18.60 -10.46
C LYS A 94 -11.42 19.75 -9.51
N ARG A 95 -10.46 20.32 -8.77
CA ARG A 95 -10.69 21.55 -7.98
C ARG A 95 -10.90 22.78 -8.87
N ALA A 96 -10.20 22.86 -10.01
CA ALA A 96 -10.35 23.96 -10.96
C ALA A 96 -11.67 23.89 -11.76
N GLY A 97 -12.19 22.69 -12.05
CA GLY A 97 -13.40 22.47 -12.86
C GLY A 97 -14.74 22.51 -12.10
N GLY A 98 -14.72 22.48 -10.76
CA GLY A 98 -15.93 22.50 -9.92
C GLY A 98 -16.33 23.89 -9.38
N ALA A 99 -15.44 24.88 -9.46
CA ALA A 99 -15.72 26.22 -8.97
C ALA A 99 -16.45 27.03 -10.05
N ARG A 100 -17.78 27.09 -9.96
CA ARG A 100 -18.57 28.19 -10.56
C ARG A 100 -17.88 29.48 -10.15
N ALA A 101 -17.44 30.28 -11.14
CA ALA A 101 -16.69 31.50 -10.90
C ALA A 101 -17.54 32.49 -10.09
N THR A 102 -17.41 32.47 -8.76
CA THR A 102 -17.78 33.57 -7.90
C THR A 102 -16.60 34.53 -7.83
N SER A 103 -16.90 35.81 -8.02
CA SER A 103 -15.97 36.94 -8.12
C SER A 103 -15.33 37.28 -6.78
N GLY A 104 -14.57 36.34 -6.19
CA GLY A 104 -13.76 36.54 -4.99
C GLY A 104 -12.30 36.23 -5.30
N SER A 105 -11.39 37.07 -4.81
CA SER A 105 -9.94 37.01 -5.03
C SER A 105 -9.36 35.59 -4.86
N LYS A 106 -9.05 34.92 -5.97
CA LYS A 106 -8.45 33.57 -6.05
C LYS A 106 -6.91 33.60 -6.06
N THR A 107 -6.27 34.50 -5.34
CA THR A 107 -4.79 34.59 -5.35
C THR A 107 -4.13 33.75 -4.28
N ASP A 108 -4.81 33.44 -3.18
CA ASP A 108 -4.14 32.79 -2.02
C ASP A 108 -4.34 31.26 -1.97
N GLU A 109 -5.39 30.72 -2.60
CA GLU A 109 -5.67 29.28 -2.59
C GLU A 109 -4.89 28.48 -3.67
N LEU A 110 -4.24 29.19 -4.60
CA LEU A 110 -3.38 28.60 -5.62
C LEU A 110 -1.92 28.43 -5.14
N ALA A 111 -1.52 29.12 -4.07
CA ALA A 111 -0.16 29.09 -3.53
C ALA A 111 0.16 27.82 -2.73
N SER A 112 -0.86 27.08 -2.27
CA SER A 112 -0.72 25.83 -1.50
C SER A 112 -1.03 24.57 -2.31
N ALA A 113 -1.40 24.71 -3.60
CA ALA A 113 -1.59 23.57 -4.47
C ALA A 113 -0.23 23.01 -4.91
N PRO A 114 0.01 21.69 -4.82
CA PRO A 114 1.25 21.11 -5.31
C PRO A 114 1.40 21.46 -6.80
N PRO A 115 2.63 21.75 -7.26
CA PRO A 115 2.85 22.14 -8.64
C PRO A 115 2.29 21.07 -9.59
N ARG A 116 1.75 21.50 -10.74
CA ARG A 116 1.08 20.62 -11.71
C ARG A 116 1.93 19.45 -12.21
N TRP A 117 3.25 19.54 -12.04
CA TRP A 117 4.24 18.54 -12.45
C TRP A 117 4.59 17.53 -11.35
N ALA A 118 4.17 17.78 -10.10
CA ALA A 118 4.45 16.90 -8.97
C ALA A 118 3.28 15.93 -8.73
N THR A 119 3.61 14.65 -8.61
CA THR A 119 2.66 13.63 -8.17
C THR A 119 2.45 13.77 -6.66
N PRO A 120 1.21 13.96 -6.17
CA PRO A 120 0.94 13.94 -4.73
C PRO A 120 1.16 12.51 -4.20
N ILE A 121 1.99 12.39 -3.17
CA ILE A 121 2.10 11.15 -2.39
C ILE A 121 0.98 11.20 -1.34
N ASP A 122 0.00 10.32 -1.47
CA ASP A 122 -1.15 10.29 -0.56
C ASP A 122 -0.78 9.63 0.79
N GLU A 123 0.01 8.55 0.75
CA GLU A 123 0.42 7.80 1.95
C GLU A 123 1.80 7.16 1.73
N LEU A 124 2.60 7.06 2.79
CA LEU A 124 3.84 6.29 2.84
C LEU A 124 3.68 5.16 3.86
N GLY A 125 3.42 3.95 3.36
CA GLY A 125 3.18 2.76 4.18
C GLY A 125 4.47 2.07 4.64
N LEU A 126 4.38 1.38 5.77
CA LEU A 126 5.42 0.59 6.41
C LEU A 126 4.87 -0.83 6.67
N TRP A 127 5.62 -1.81 6.19
CA TRP A 127 5.33 -3.23 6.38
C TRP A 127 6.56 -3.95 6.95
N ILE A 128 6.42 -4.55 8.13
CA ILE A 128 7.50 -5.28 8.81
C ILE A 128 6.93 -6.58 9.35
N SER A 129 7.65 -7.69 9.14
CA SER A 129 7.42 -8.93 9.85
C SER A 129 8.73 -9.68 10.09
N GLN A 130 8.75 -10.53 11.11
CA GLN A 130 9.78 -11.54 11.36
C GLN A 130 9.27 -12.96 11.12
N THR A 131 7.97 -13.12 10.86
CA THR A 131 7.31 -14.39 10.56
C THR A 131 6.70 -14.33 9.16
N PRO A 132 6.36 -15.47 8.53
CA PRO A 132 5.67 -15.45 7.25
C PRO A 132 4.31 -14.75 7.35
N THR A 133 4.04 -13.78 6.47
CA THR A 133 2.77 -13.06 6.39
C THR A 133 2.10 -13.22 5.04
N SER A 134 0.79 -13.02 4.99
CA SER A 134 -0.01 -13.06 3.76
C SER A 134 -1.06 -11.96 3.76
N SER A 135 -1.09 -11.18 2.68
CA SER A 135 -2.17 -10.23 2.40
C SER A 135 -3.22 -10.87 1.51
N GLN A 136 -4.49 -10.50 1.70
CA GLN A 136 -5.56 -10.92 0.79
C GLN A 136 -5.35 -10.32 -0.59
N ILE A 137 -5.84 -10.97 -1.64
CA ILE A 137 -5.86 -10.37 -2.97
C ILE A 137 -6.78 -9.14 -2.90
N HIS A 138 -6.27 -7.97 -3.26
CA HIS A 138 -7.04 -6.74 -3.25
C HIS A 138 -6.67 -5.81 -4.39
N TYR A 139 -7.55 -4.84 -4.63
CA TYR A 139 -7.36 -3.76 -5.56
C TYR A 139 -7.39 -2.43 -4.81
N ASP A 140 -6.38 -1.60 -5.04
CA ASP A 140 -6.33 -0.25 -4.51
C ASP A 140 -6.71 0.79 -5.56
N GLN A 141 -7.44 1.81 -5.11
CA GLN A 141 -7.87 2.91 -5.98
C GLN A 141 -6.71 3.81 -6.44
N THR A 142 -5.61 3.83 -5.69
CA THR A 142 -4.42 4.67 -5.95
C THR A 142 -3.32 3.85 -6.63
N ASN A 143 -2.40 4.53 -7.31
CA ASN A 143 -1.20 3.87 -7.80
C ASN A 143 -0.26 3.63 -6.62
N ILE A 144 0.29 2.43 -6.51
CA ILE A 144 1.19 2.06 -5.41
C ILE A 144 2.56 1.68 -5.96
N LEU A 145 3.61 2.21 -5.33
CA LEU A 145 4.98 1.70 -5.47
C LEU A 145 5.35 0.94 -4.19
N ASN A 146 5.54 -0.37 -4.30
CA ASN A 146 6.07 -1.18 -3.21
C ASN A 146 7.60 -1.24 -3.29
N CYS A 147 8.28 -0.88 -2.20
CA CYS A 147 9.73 -0.99 -2.08
C CYS A 147 10.08 -2.14 -1.11
N LEU A 148 10.60 -3.24 -1.64
CA LEU A 148 11.15 -4.32 -0.81
C LEU A 148 12.58 -3.95 -0.39
N LEU A 149 12.77 -3.66 0.90
CA LEU A 149 14.07 -3.24 1.44
C LEU A 149 14.86 -4.42 2.01
N VAL A 150 14.20 -5.32 2.74
CA VAL A 150 14.80 -6.46 3.43
C VAL A 150 13.91 -7.69 3.26
N GLY A 151 14.52 -8.86 3.10
CA GLY A 151 13.83 -10.14 2.95
C GLY A 151 13.26 -10.39 1.55
N ASP A 152 12.29 -11.29 1.49
CA ASP A 152 11.66 -11.74 0.25
C ASP A 152 10.14 -11.58 0.32
N LYS A 153 9.51 -11.25 -0.81
CA LYS A 153 8.05 -11.23 -0.94
C LYS A 153 7.63 -11.80 -2.29
N GLN A 154 6.73 -12.77 -2.24
CA GLN A 154 6.09 -13.32 -3.44
C GLN A 154 4.89 -12.45 -3.80
N TRP A 155 4.87 -11.96 -5.04
CA TRP A 155 3.82 -11.08 -5.53
C TRP A 155 3.02 -11.78 -6.62
N VAL A 156 1.70 -11.70 -6.52
CA VAL A 156 0.76 -12.10 -7.56
C VAL A 156 0.06 -10.85 -8.05
N PHE A 157 0.17 -10.57 -9.34
CA PHE A 157 -0.54 -9.45 -9.99
C PHE A 157 -1.54 -10.03 -10.97
N ILE A 158 -2.80 -9.58 -10.88
CA ILE A 158 -3.88 -10.01 -11.76
C ILE A 158 -4.36 -8.79 -12.56
N ASP A 159 -4.44 -8.91 -13.88
CA ASP A 159 -4.89 -7.80 -14.72
C ASP A 159 -6.40 -7.61 -14.62
N THR A 160 -6.84 -6.64 -13.82
CA THR A 160 -8.27 -6.33 -13.66
C THR A 160 -8.92 -5.83 -14.95
N ARG A 161 -8.17 -5.44 -15.98
CA ARG A 161 -8.74 -5.07 -17.28
C ARG A 161 -9.28 -6.27 -18.05
N SER A 162 -8.79 -7.47 -17.78
CA SER A 162 -9.25 -8.71 -18.45
C SER A 162 -9.86 -9.72 -17.49
N GLU A 163 -9.50 -9.69 -16.20
CA GLU A 163 -9.84 -10.75 -15.25
C GLU A 163 -10.81 -10.32 -14.13
N HIS A 164 -11.28 -9.06 -14.12
CA HIS A 164 -12.11 -8.55 -13.01
C HIS A 164 -13.39 -9.35 -12.78
N ASP A 165 -14.00 -9.89 -13.82
CA ASP A 165 -15.28 -10.63 -13.75
C ASP A 165 -15.11 -12.06 -13.19
N LYS A 166 -13.87 -12.55 -13.15
CA LYS A 166 -13.52 -13.86 -12.58
C LYS A 166 -13.31 -13.81 -11.08
N LEU A 167 -12.91 -12.66 -10.55
CA LEU A 167 -12.61 -12.47 -9.13
C LEU A 167 -13.89 -12.24 -8.32
N PRO A 168 -14.12 -12.99 -7.23
CA PRO A 168 -15.27 -12.79 -6.37
C PRO A 168 -15.03 -11.62 -5.42
N TRP A 169 -15.17 -10.39 -5.94
CA TRP A 169 -15.02 -9.16 -5.18
C TRP A 169 -16.01 -9.09 -4.03
N ALA A 170 -15.49 -8.90 -2.82
CA ALA A 170 -16.27 -8.95 -1.58
C ALA A 170 -17.24 -7.76 -1.44
N GLU A 171 -16.86 -6.58 -1.93
CA GLU A 171 -17.67 -5.36 -1.83
C GLU A 171 -18.38 -4.97 -3.14
N GLY A 172 -18.08 -5.64 -4.25
CA GLY A 172 -18.71 -5.38 -5.55
C GLY A 172 -18.42 -3.98 -6.13
N ARG A 173 -17.30 -3.37 -5.74
CA ARG A 173 -16.86 -2.03 -6.17
C ARG A 173 -16.15 -2.04 -7.51
N ILE A 174 -15.69 -3.20 -7.98
CA ILE A 174 -15.13 -3.39 -9.33
C ILE A 174 -16.26 -3.87 -10.26
N ARG A 175 -16.63 -3.05 -11.25
CA ARG A 175 -17.90 -3.23 -12.00
C ARG A 175 -17.74 -3.53 -13.49
N GLY A 176 -16.54 -3.39 -14.05
CA GLY A 176 -16.36 -3.47 -15.50
C GLY A 176 -15.05 -2.85 -15.95
N VAL A 177 -14.92 -2.65 -17.26
CA VAL A 177 -13.80 -1.97 -17.91
C VAL A 177 -14.35 -1.07 -19.01
N SER A 178 -13.84 0.16 -19.10
CA SER A 178 -14.15 1.12 -20.17
C SER A 178 -12.86 1.61 -20.80
N ALA A 179 -12.72 1.48 -22.13
CA ALA A 179 -11.52 1.90 -22.88
C ALA A 179 -10.21 1.46 -22.21
N ASN A 180 -10.12 0.18 -21.81
CA ASN A 180 -9.00 -0.43 -21.08
C ASN A 180 -8.71 0.14 -19.68
N THR A 181 -9.64 0.87 -19.10
CA THR A 181 -9.58 1.36 -17.72
C THR A 181 -10.60 0.61 -16.88
N PRO A 182 -10.20 -0.04 -15.77
CA PRO A 182 -11.17 -0.64 -14.86
C PRO A 182 -12.18 0.41 -14.37
N LEU A 183 -13.44 0.03 -14.28
CA LEU A 183 -14.51 0.85 -13.70
C LEU A 183 -14.64 0.48 -12.22
N TYR A 184 -14.27 1.42 -11.35
CA TYR A 184 -14.27 1.23 -9.91
C TYR A 184 -14.79 2.45 -9.17
N SER A 185 -15.43 2.21 -8.02
CA SER A 185 -15.87 3.27 -7.09
C SER A 185 -15.02 3.35 -5.81
N GLY A 186 -13.98 2.53 -5.67
CA GLY A 186 -13.11 2.46 -4.50
C GLY A 186 -12.19 1.24 -4.54
N SER A 187 -11.43 1.02 -3.48
CA SER A 187 -10.71 -0.25 -3.23
C SER A 187 -11.70 -1.38 -2.95
N ASP A 188 -11.30 -2.62 -3.25
CA ASP A 188 -12.06 -3.85 -3.02
C ASP A 188 -11.10 -5.02 -2.74
N PHE A 189 -11.59 -6.16 -2.27
CA PHE A 189 -10.78 -7.33 -1.96
C PHE A 189 -11.48 -8.64 -2.35
N VAL A 190 -10.70 -9.71 -2.44
CA VAL A 190 -11.16 -11.07 -2.69
C VAL A 190 -11.02 -11.85 -1.40
N ASP A 191 -12.14 -12.40 -0.93
CA ASP A 191 -12.20 -13.18 0.30
C ASP A 191 -11.82 -14.64 0.05
N LEU A 192 -10.61 -14.87 -0.46
CA LEU A 192 -10.05 -16.18 -0.70
C LEU A 192 -8.58 -16.17 -0.30
N ASP A 193 -8.14 -17.25 0.33
CA ASP A 193 -6.71 -17.47 0.56
C ASP A 193 -6.03 -17.76 -0.78
N PRO A 194 -5.12 -16.89 -1.26
CA PRO A 194 -4.43 -17.10 -2.54
C PRO A 194 -3.58 -18.37 -2.58
N LEU A 195 -3.19 -18.91 -1.42
CA LEU A 195 -2.38 -20.13 -1.30
C LEU A 195 -3.22 -21.40 -1.20
N ALA A 196 -4.53 -21.29 -0.97
CA ALA A 196 -5.42 -22.42 -0.73
C ALA A 196 -6.76 -22.29 -1.49
N ILE A 197 -6.73 -21.84 -2.74
CA ILE A 197 -7.93 -21.67 -3.57
C ILE A 197 -8.52 -23.02 -4.00
N ASP A 198 -9.78 -23.29 -3.63
CA ASP A 198 -10.57 -24.37 -4.23
C ASP A 198 -11.07 -23.97 -5.63
N VAL A 199 -10.32 -24.36 -6.65
CA VAL A 199 -10.65 -24.12 -8.07
C VAL A 199 -11.86 -24.92 -8.57
N THR A 200 -12.39 -25.85 -7.79
CA THR A 200 -13.64 -26.56 -8.10
C THR A 200 -14.83 -25.75 -7.62
N ALA A 201 -14.77 -25.22 -6.39
CA ALA A 201 -15.77 -24.28 -5.88
C ALA A 201 -15.75 -22.94 -6.65
N HIS A 202 -14.57 -22.51 -7.10
CA HIS A 202 -14.38 -21.26 -7.83
C HIS A 202 -13.97 -21.50 -9.29
N ALA A 203 -14.82 -22.18 -10.06
CA ALA A 203 -14.53 -22.57 -11.44
C ALA A 203 -14.14 -21.39 -12.36
N ARG A 204 -14.59 -20.16 -12.06
CA ARG A 204 -14.22 -18.94 -12.81
C ARG A 204 -12.74 -18.56 -12.66
N LEU A 205 -12.09 -18.98 -11.58
CA LEU A 205 -10.66 -18.73 -11.35
C LEU A 205 -9.77 -19.69 -12.16
N ARG A 206 -10.34 -20.73 -12.77
CA ARG A 206 -9.59 -21.64 -13.64
C ARG A 206 -9.06 -20.87 -14.85
N GLY A 207 -7.73 -20.90 -15.01
CA GLY A 207 -7.07 -20.23 -16.13
C GLY A 207 -6.95 -18.71 -15.98
N LEU A 208 -7.01 -18.19 -14.75
CA LEU A 208 -6.39 -16.89 -14.45
C LEU A 208 -4.94 -16.90 -14.96
N LYS A 209 -4.57 -15.86 -15.71
CA LYS A 209 -3.26 -15.71 -16.34
C LYS A 209 -2.51 -14.53 -15.74
#